data_AF-A0A452J245-F1
#
_entry.id   AF-A0A452J245-F1
#
_cell.length_a   1.000
_cell.length_b   1.000
_cell.length_c   1.000
_cell.angle_alpha   90.00
_cell.angle_beta   90.00
_cell.angle_gamma   90.00
#
_symmetry.space_group_name_H-M   'P 1'
#
loop_
_entity.id
_entity.type
_entity.pdbx_description
1 polymer ?
#
loop_
_entity_poly.entity_id
_entity_poly.type
_entity_poly.pdbx_seq_one_letter_code
_entity_poly.pdbx_strand_id
1 'polypeptide(L)'
;MALIGAFLKNAWAKEPVITVSFAIGILAAVTPLLSPYAKYSGLVNRATPYVYPVPVQGDDNMPDIPSHPCDKEGPTLDWLKKL
;
A
#
# COMPACT_ATOMS: atom_id res chain seq x y z
N MET A 1 13.87 12.88 29.31
CA MET A 1 12.53 13.28 28.81
C MET A 1 12.24 14.77 28.95
N ALA A 2 12.54 15.42 30.08
CA ALA A 2 12.23 16.85 30.28
C ALA A 2 12.92 17.81 29.28
N LEU A 3 14.17 17.52 28.88
CA LEU A 3 14.95 18.35 27.96
C LEU A 3 14.35 18.41 26.54
N ILE A 4 13.97 17.26 25.98
CA ILE A 4 13.41 17.16 24.63
C ILE A 4 12.03 17.83 24.56
N GLY A 5 11.20 17.63 25.58
CA GLY A 5 9.89 18.29 25.66
C GLY A 5 10.00 19.81 25.78
N ALA A 6 10.98 20.32 26.54
CA ALA A 6 11.23 21.76 26.63
C ALA A 6 11.71 22.35 25.29
N PHE A 7 12.59 21.63 24.57
CA PHE A 7 13.03 22.03 23.23
C PHE A 7 11.85 22.08 22.24
N LEU A 8 11.02 21.03 22.18
CA LEU A 8 9.86 20.97 21.29
C LEU A 8 8.86 22.11 21.56
N LYS A 9 8.59 22.43 22.84
CA LYS A 9 7.74 23.57 23.21
C LYS A 9 8.33 24.90 22.73
N ASN A 10 9.65 25.09 22.88
CA ASN A 10 10.32 26.30 22.41
C ASN A 10 10.37 26.39 20.88
N ALA A 11 10.61 25.27 20.18
CA ALA A 11 10.58 25.20 18.71
C ALA A 11 9.17 25.52 18.17
N TRP A 12 8.13 24.98 18.80
CA TRP A 12 6.74 25.30 18.46
C TRP A 12 6.40 26.78 18.67
N ALA A 13 6.89 27.39 19.75
CA ALA A 13 6.61 28.79 20.06
C ALA A 13 7.34 29.78 19.14
N LYS A 14 8.56 29.43 18.68
CA LYS A 14 9.39 30.33 17.87
C LYS A 14 9.26 30.10 16.37
N GLU A 15 9.24 28.83 15.95
CA GLU A 15 9.23 28.43 14.55
C GLU A 15 8.14 27.36 14.31
N PRO A 16 6.85 27.73 14.45
CA PRO A 16 5.75 26.78 14.35
C PRO A 16 5.67 26.13 12.96
N VAL A 17 5.93 26.89 11.90
CA VAL A 17 5.87 26.39 10.52
C VAL A 17 6.91 25.29 10.27
N ILE A 18 8.14 25.51 10.72
CA ILE A 18 9.23 24.54 10.59
C ILE A 18 8.95 23.32 11.49
N THR A 19 8.49 23.53 12.71
CA THR A 19 8.15 22.43 13.62
C THR A 19 7.06 21.52 13.04
N VAL A 20 6.01 22.11 12.44
CA VAL A 20 4.92 21.36 11.80
C VAL A 20 5.39 20.67 10.52
N SER A 21 6.21 21.30 9.69
CA SER A 21 6.68 20.69 8.44
C SER A 21 7.51 19.42 8.70
N PHE A 22 8.40 19.44 9.70
CA PHE A 22 9.12 18.25 10.12
C PHE A 22 8.20 17.18 10.71
N ALA A 23 7.22 17.57 11.54
CA ALA A 23 6.28 16.62 12.10
C ALA A 23 5.47 15.89 11.00
N ILE A 24 4.97 16.63 10.01
CA ILE A 24 4.26 16.06 8.85
C ILE A 24 5.19 15.18 8.02
N GLY A 25 6.42 15.63 7.75
CA GLY A 25 7.39 14.85 6.97
C GLY A 25 7.75 13.52 7.64
N ILE A 26 7.97 13.53 8.95
CA ILE A 26 8.24 12.31 9.74
C ILE A 26 7.02 11.39 9.70
N LEU A 27 5.82 11.94 9.92
CA LEU A 27 4.59 11.15 9.88
C LEU A 27 4.39 10.50 8.50
N ALA A 28 4.54 11.27 7.42
CA ALA A 28 4.42 10.78 6.05
C ALA A 28 5.42 9.67 5.71
N ALA A 29 6.63 9.72 6.27
CA ALA A 29 7.65 8.68 6.07
C ALA A 29 7.33 7.39 6.87
N VAL A 30 6.83 7.53 8.09
CA VAL A 30 6.60 6.40 9.00
C VAL A 30 5.25 5.72 8.76
N THR A 31 4.20 6.46 8.44
CA THR A 31 2.82 5.93 8.27
C THR A 31 2.73 4.79 7.23
N PRO A 32 3.35 4.85 6.04
CA PRO A 32 3.29 3.76 5.07
C PRO A 32 3.91 2.45 5.58
N LEU A 33 4.92 2.53 6.45
CA LEU A 33 5.61 1.36 7.01
C LEU A 33 4.79 0.67 8.10
N LEU A 34 3.96 1.43 8.82
CA LEU A 34 3.12 0.91 9.90
C LEU A 34 1.71 0.56 9.45
N SER A 35 1.24 1.13 8.33
CA SER A 35 -0.14 0.97 7.89
C SER A 35 -0.40 -0.45 7.34
N PRO A 36 -1.37 -1.19 7.89
CA PRO A 36 -1.77 -2.49 7.32
C PRO A 36 -2.43 -2.33 5.94
N TYR A 37 -2.88 -1.11 5.61
CA TYR A 37 -3.56 -0.83 4.34
C TYR A 37 -2.60 -0.54 3.18
N ALA A 38 -1.32 -0.25 3.45
CA ALA A 38 -0.35 0.06 2.40
C ALA A 38 -0.21 -1.07 1.37
N LYS A 39 -0.39 -2.34 1.80
CA LYS A 39 -0.39 -3.51 0.91
C LYS A 39 -1.47 -3.45 -0.16
N TYR A 40 -2.69 -2.97 0.17
CA TYR A 40 -3.81 -2.97 -0.77
C TYR A 40 -3.62 -2.00 -1.94
N SER A 41 -2.95 -0.87 -1.71
CA SER A 41 -2.56 0.05 -2.80
C SER A 41 -1.73 -0.66 -3.87
N GLY A 42 -0.72 -1.44 -3.46
CA GLY A 42 0.08 -2.24 -4.37
C GLY A 42 -0.70 -3.36 -5.07
N LEU A 43 -1.64 -4.00 -4.37
CA LEU A 43 -2.50 -5.03 -4.95
C LEU A 43 -3.46 -4.47 -6.00
N VAL A 44 -4.07 -3.31 -5.76
CA VAL A 44 -4.97 -2.63 -6.71
C VAL A 44 -4.22 -2.28 -8.00
N ASN A 45 -3.02 -1.73 -7.87
CA ASN A 45 -2.19 -1.37 -9.03
C ASN A 45 -1.82 -2.60 -9.88
N ARG A 46 -1.56 -3.75 -9.26
CA ARG A 46 -1.27 -5.01 -9.98
C ARG A 46 -2.52 -5.65 -10.58
N ALA A 47 -3.66 -5.50 -9.92
CA ALA A 47 -4.93 -6.07 -10.36
C ALA A 47 -5.53 -5.34 -11.57
N THR A 48 -5.06 -4.13 -11.89
CA THR A 48 -5.60 -3.32 -12.99
C THR A 48 -4.94 -3.73 -14.32
N PRO A 49 -5.68 -4.35 -15.26
CA PRO A 49 -5.10 -4.84 -16.50
C PRO A 49 -5.06 -3.70 -17.53
N TYR A 50 -3.93 -2.99 -17.61
CA TYR A 50 -3.71 -1.99 -18.68
C TYR A 50 -3.34 -2.62 -20.02
N VAL A 51 -2.85 -3.86 -19.99
CA VAL A 51 -2.48 -4.64 -21.17
C VAL A 51 -3.39 -5.87 -21.21
N TYR A 52 -3.77 -6.28 -22.43
CA TYR A 52 -4.56 -7.48 -22.62
C TYR A 52 -3.79 -8.73 -22.13
N PRO A 53 -4.35 -9.53 -21.20
CA PRO A 53 -3.70 -10.74 -20.72
C PRO A 53 -3.77 -11.82 -21.80
N VAL A 54 -2.63 -12.11 -22.42
CA VAL A 54 -2.52 -13.12 -23.47
C VAL A 54 -2.59 -14.52 -22.85
N PRO A 55 -3.49 -15.41 -23.31
CA PRO A 55 -3.56 -16.79 -22.82
C PRO A 55 -2.26 -17.55 -23.07
N VAL A 56 -1.89 -18.39 -22.10
CA VAL A 56 -0.74 -19.28 -22.22
C VAL A 56 -1.14 -20.50 -23.06
N GLN A 57 -0.21 -21.04 -23.86
CA GLN A 57 -0.44 -22.29 -24.57
C GLN A 57 -0.51 -23.44 -23.56
N GLY A 58 -1.60 -24.19 -23.57
CA GLY A 58 -1.79 -25.30 -22.63
C GLY A 58 -0.77 -26.43 -22.87
N ASP A 59 -0.11 -26.85 -21.80
CA ASP A 59 0.49 -28.18 -21.65
C ASP A 59 -0.34 -29.03 -20.67
N ASP A 60 -0.08 -30.33 -20.57
CA ASP A 60 -0.86 -31.25 -19.73
C ASP A 60 -0.65 -31.06 -18.20
N ASN A 61 0.15 -30.09 -17.75
CA ASN A 61 0.59 -29.95 -16.37
C ASN A 61 0.59 -28.48 -15.85
N MET A 62 -0.51 -27.76 -16.05
CA MET A 62 -0.71 -26.38 -15.53
C MET A 62 -1.96 -26.28 -14.61
N PRO A 63 -1.93 -26.86 -13.39
CA PRO A 63 -3.11 -26.89 -12.50
C PRO A 63 -3.47 -25.53 -11.87
N ASP A 64 -2.57 -24.55 -11.93
CA ASP A 64 -2.77 -23.21 -11.37
C ASP A 64 -3.31 -22.19 -12.38
N ILE A 65 -3.35 -22.53 -13.67
CA ILE A 65 -3.82 -21.65 -14.74
C ILE A 65 -5.29 -21.95 -15.06
N PRO A 66 -6.21 -20.98 -14.91
CA PRO A 66 -7.61 -21.18 -15.26
C PRO A 66 -7.79 -21.33 -16.78
N SER A 67 -8.70 -22.23 -17.19
CA SER A 67 -9.08 -22.39 -18.60
C SER A 67 -10.16 -21.37 -19.02
N HIS A 68 -10.91 -20.85 -18.05
CA HIS A 68 -11.98 -19.90 -18.24
C HIS A 68 -11.97 -18.83 -17.13
N PRO A 69 -12.36 -17.56 -17.40
CA PRO A 69 -12.31 -16.49 -16.39
C PRO A 69 -13.16 -16.70 -15.11
N CYS A 70 -14.12 -17.63 -15.16
CA CYS A 70 -15.00 -17.95 -14.02
C CYS A 70 -14.57 -19.20 -13.26
N ASP A 71 -13.46 -19.82 -13.66
CA ASP A 71 -12.86 -20.93 -12.95
C ASP A 71 -12.40 -20.47 -11.56
N LYS A 72 -12.27 -21.42 -10.62
CA LYS A 72 -11.89 -21.10 -9.23
C LYS A 72 -10.39 -20.86 -9.10
N GLU A 73 -9.65 -21.32 -10.10
CA GLU A 73 -8.23 -21.23 -10.27
C GLU A 73 -7.82 -19.78 -10.58
N GLY A 74 -6.69 -19.35 -10.04
CA GLY A 74 -6.16 -18.00 -10.22
C GLY A 74 -6.57 -16.96 -9.16
N PRO A 75 -6.05 -15.73 -9.28
CA PRO A 75 -6.25 -14.68 -8.27
C PRO A 75 -7.66 -14.06 -8.35
N THR A 76 -8.38 -14.01 -7.22
CA THR A 76 -9.69 -13.36 -7.13
C THR A 76 -9.61 -11.96 -6.52
N LEU A 77 -10.61 -11.12 -6.83
CA LEU A 77 -10.74 -9.74 -6.34
C LEU A 77 -11.77 -9.60 -5.21
N ASP A 78 -12.11 -10.69 -4.51
CA ASP A 78 -13.10 -10.65 -3.43
C ASP A 78 -12.62 -9.80 -2.23
N TRP A 79 -11.31 -9.72 -2.01
CA TRP A 79 -10.73 -8.81 -1.02
C TRP A 79 -10.98 -7.34 -1.39
N LEU A 80 -10.96 -6.99 -2.69
CA LEU A 80 -11.18 -5.63 -3.15
C LEU A 80 -12.66 -5.23 -3.05
N LYS A 81 -13.57 -6.17 -3.31
CA LYS A 81 -15.02 -5.96 -3.13
C LYS A 81 -15.43 -5.74 -1.66
N LYS A 82 -14.60 -6.20 -0.72
CA LYS A 82 -14.84 -6.16 0.73
C LYS A 82 -14.02 -5.08 1.46
N LEU A 83 -13.12 -4.41 0.73
CA LEU A 83 -12.31 -3.31 1.24
C LEU A 83 -13.19 -2.08 1.47
#